data_AF-A0ABC8EGU5-F1
#
_entry.id   AF-A0ABC8EGU5-F1
#
_cell.length_a   1.000
_cell.length_b   1.000
_cell.length_c   1.000
_cell.angle_alpha   90.00
_cell.angle_beta   90.00
_cell.angle_gamma   90.00
#
_symmetry.space_group_name_H-M   'P 1'
#
loop_
_entity.id
_entity.type
_entity.pdbx_description
1 polymer ?
#
loop_
_entity_poly.entity_id
_entity_poly.type
_entity_poly.pdbx_seq_one_letter_code
_entity_poly.pdbx_strand_id
1 'polypeptide(L)'
;MKFNKNIRNITLSILLIFSISIPIFTLIYFNKNSEIIQYNKSIHTDVNNINKINKKVSSYTISGKFNASKCREHLPNDVKTLLSTKVNLEKYKCNEKYKDMHNNLIKAVTSNIYTYEQLLAILNSPESQDVNKAFSSFKKYKEHSIKFYELFNNNNRRLKINLNKDFLGYLNLSTAYIEELANLQKDRDIKMSQYKDYFYSIDYVLSSFLEVRKDFSYYKGKIENGTIDINELLNEISTNKKELQDLKIDVSKISVPSDGINCYILLSKALDDYISYIHSFEEDISKSAISPKSTVSKLYSQSDLNYKIMNDTYNDFIKYYSNLKDTVK
;
A
#
# COMPACT_ATOMS: atom_id res chain seq x y z
N MET A 1 -4.93 -27.47 -91.03
CA MET A 1 -4.99 -28.35 -89.85
C MET A 1 -6.42 -28.30 -89.29
N LYS A 2 -7.27 -29.31 -89.57
CA LYS A 2 -8.64 -29.35 -89.03
C LYS A 2 -8.54 -29.70 -87.55
N PHE A 3 -8.61 -28.70 -86.67
CA PHE A 3 -8.76 -28.96 -85.24
C PHE A 3 -9.95 -29.87 -85.03
N ASN A 4 -9.75 -30.98 -84.33
CA ASN A 4 -10.82 -31.91 -83.99
C ASN A 4 -11.95 -31.10 -83.34
N LYS A 5 -13.17 -31.18 -83.88
CA LYS A 5 -14.32 -30.36 -83.50
C LYS A 5 -14.55 -30.40 -81.98
N ASN A 6 -14.23 -31.54 -81.36
CA ASN A 6 -14.31 -31.73 -79.91
C ASN A 6 -13.24 -30.92 -79.16
N ILE A 7 -11.99 -30.91 -79.62
CA ILE A 7 -10.91 -30.11 -79.03
C ILE A 7 -11.24 -28.62 -79.15
N ARG A 8 -11.70 -28.16 -80.33
CA ARG A 8 -12.11 -26.77 -80.54
C ARG A 8 -13.23 -26.33 -79.59
N ASN A 9 -14.23 -27.19 -79.40
CA ASN A 9 -15.33 -26.92 -78.48
C ASN A 9 -14.86 -26.88 -77.02
N ILE A 10 -13.94 -27.76 -76.61
CA ILE A 10 -13.35 -27.75 -75.26
C ILE A 10 -12.55 -26.46 -75.04
N THR A 11 -11.71 -26.06 -75.99
CA THR A 11 -10.90 -24.82 -75.88
C THR A 11 -11.78 -23.58 -75.81
N LEU A 12 -12.86 -23.52 -76.61
CA LEU A 12 -13.83 -22.42 -76.57
C LEU A 12 -14.56 -22.37 -75.22
N SER A 13 -15.00 -23.52 -74.68
CA SER A 13 -15.65 -23.58 -73.37
C SER A 13 -14.73 -23.12 -72.24
N ILE A 14 -13.45 -23.50 -72.25
CA ILE A 14 -12.46 -23.06 -71.26
C ILE A 14 -12.25 -21.54 -71.35
N LEU A 15 -12.11 -20.99 -72.56
CA LEU A 15 -11.97 -19.54 -72.79
C LEU A 15 -13.19 -18.76 -72.27
N LEU A 16 -14.40 -19.30 -72.47
CA LEU A 16 -15.65 -18.72 -71.97
C LEU A 16 -15.75 -18.75 -70.44
N ILE A 17 -15.31 -19.85 -69.81
CA ILE A 17 -15.25 -19.95 -68.34
C ILE A 17 -14.28 -18.91 -67.79
N PHE A 18 -13.07 -18.78 -68.35
CA PHE A 18 -12.10 -17.78 -67.88
C PHE A 18 -12.54 -16.34 -68.14
N SER A 19 -13.20 -16.07 -69.28
CA SER A 19 -13.68 -14.70 -69.61
C SER A 19 -14.76 -14.22 -68.64
N ILE A 20 -15.53 -15.12 -68.04
CA ILE A 20 -16.55 -14.81 -67.04
C ILE A 20 -15.97 -14.86 -65.62
N SER A 21 -15.14 -15.85 -65.31
CA SER A 21 -14.64 -16.09 -63.95
C SER A 21 -13.64 -15.03 -63.48
N ILE A 22 -12.75 -14.56 -64.37
CA ILE A 22 -11.73 -13.57 -64.00
C ILE A 22 -12.37 -12.22 -63.63
N PRO A 23 -13.29 -11.62 -64.42
CA PRO A 23 -13.96 -10.38 -64.04
C PRO A 23 -14.79 -10.51 -62.75
N ILE A 24 -15.47 -11.63 -62.54
CA ILE A 24 -16.24 -11.85 -61.31
C ILE A 24 -15.30 -11.94 -60.10
N PHE A 25 -14.20 -12.69 -60.22
CA PHE A 25 -13.20 -12.80 -59.16
C PHE A 25 -12.55 -11.46 -58.85
N THR A 26 -12.15 -10.68 -59.87
CA THR A 26 -11.55 -9.35 -59.66
C THR A 26 -12.56 -8.40 -59.02
N LEU A 27 -13.82 -8.38 -59.47
CA LEU A 27 -14.86 -7.52 -58.91
C LEU A 27 -15.15 -7.86 -57.44
N ILE A 28 -15.24 -9.15 -57.09
CA ILE A 28 -15.37 -9.60 -55.69
C ILE A 28 -14.13 -9.22 -54.87
N TYR A 29 -12.93 -9.42 -55.42
CA TYR A 29 -11.67 -9.10 -54.74
C TYR A 29 -11.49 -7.59 -54.50
N PHE A 30 -11.79 -6.76 -55.50
CA PHE A 30 -11.71 -5.30 -55.40
C PHE A 30 -12.80 -4.73 -54.49
N ASN A 31 -14.05 -5.22 -54.55
CA ASN A 31 -15.10 -4.78 -53.62
C ASN A 31 -14.81 -5.18 -52.17
N LYS A 32 -14.36 -6.42 -51.91
CA LYS A 32 -13.98 -6.82 -50.54
C LYS A 32 -12.79 -6.00 -50.01
N ASN A 33 -11.88 -5.59 -50.89
CA ASN A 33 -10.73 -4.78 -50.51
C ASN A 33 -11.07 -3.29 -50.36
N SER A 34 -12.02 -2.75 -51.13
CA SER A 34 -12.41 -1.34 -51.08
C SER A 34 -13.08 -1.00 -49.75
N GLU A 35 -13.95 -1.87 -49.22
CA GLU A 35 -14.62 -1.67 -47.94
C GLU A 35 -13.65 -1.55 -46.75
N ILE A 36 -12.67 -2.47 -46.64
CA ILE A 36 -11.66 -2.41 -45.57
C ILE A 36 -10.71 -1.22 -45.76
N ILE A 37 -10.42 -0.82 -47.00
CA ILE A 37 -9.62 0.38 -47.29
C ILE A 37 -10.37 1.62 -46.82
N GLN A 38 -11.66 1.73 -47.12
CA GLN A 38 -12.49 2.85 -46.71
C GLN A 38 -12.61 2.92 -45.18
N TYR A 39 -12.89 1.79 -44.53
CA TYR A 39 -12.88 1.69 -43.07
C TYR A 39 -11.54 2.17 -42.48
N ASN A 40 -10.42 1.62 -42.96
CA ASN A 40 -9.10 1.98 -42.46
C ASN A 40 -8.77 3.45 -42.70
N LYS A 41 -9.20 4.03 -43.83
CA LYS A 41 -9.04 5.45 -44.13
C LYS A 41 -9.80 6.30 -43.13
N SER A 42 -11.02 5.90 -42.76
CA SER A 42 -11.87 6.62 -41.81
C SER A 42 -11.30 6.65 -40.39
N ILE A 43 -10.63 5.59 -39.94
CA ILE A 43 -10.04 5.52 -38.59
C ILE A 43 -8.51 5.78 -38.56
N HIS A 44 -7.92 6.15 -39.71
CA HIS A 44 -6.46 6.25 -39.84
C HIS A 44 -5.85 7.27 -38.89
N THR A 45 -6.47 8.46 -38.81
CA THR A 45 -6.02 9.55 -37.93
C THR A 45 -6.06 9.13 -36.46
N ASP A 46 -7.13 8.47 -36.04
CA ASP A 46 -7.32 7.99 -34.67
C ASP A 46 -6.28 6.92 -34.30
N VAL A 47 -6.04 5.95 -35.18
CA VAL A 47 -4.97 4.94 -34.98
C VAL A 47 -3.59 5.59 -34.91
N ASN A 48 -3.31 6.59 -35.75
CA ASN A 48 -2.05 7.33 -35.71
C ASN A 48 -1.88 8.11 -34.41
N ASN A 49 -2.94 8.71 -33.86
CA ASN A 49 -2.88 9.40 -32.58
C ASN A 49 -2.54 8.44 -31.43
N ILE A 50 -3.18 7.25 -31.40
CA ILE A 50 -2.85 6.20 -30.43
C ILE A 50 -1.37 5.80 -30.56
N ASN A 51 -0.91 5.55 -31.79
CA ASN A 51 0.48 5.14 -32.03
C ASN A 51 1.50 6.22 -31.65
N LYS A 52 1.18 7.49 -31.86
CA LYS A 52 2.01 8.62 -31.42
C LYS A 52 2.14 8.62 -29.90
N ILE A 53 1.04 8.41 -29.16
CA ILE A 53 1.06 8.35 -27.71
C ILE A 53 1.85 7.14 -27.22
N ASN A 54 1.57 5.93 -27.75
CA ASN A 54 2.31 4.71 -27.39
C ASN A 54 3.83 4.86 -27.60
N LYS A 55 4.25 5.60 -28.63
CA LYS A 55 5.66 5.93 -28.84
C LYS A 55 6.15 7.00 -27.85
N LYS A 56 5.37 8.06 -27.63
CA LYS A 56 5.72 9.21 -26.79
C LYS A 56 5.91 8.83 -25.33
N VAL A 57 5.13 7.90 -24.78
CA VAL A 57 5.23 7.53 -23.35
C VAL A 57 6.61 7.00 -22.96
N SER A 58 7.41 6.51 -23.90
CA SER A 58 8.82 6.15 -23.66
C SER A 58 9.66 7.32 -23.14
N SER A 59 9.33 8.55 -23.52
CA SER A 59 10.00 9.78 -23.06
C SER A 59 9.73 10.11 -21.59
N TYR A 60 8.77 9.41 -20.95
CA TYR A 60 8.48 9.50 -19.53
C TYR A 60 9.37 8.58 -18.69
N THR A 61 10.37 7.98 -19.32
CA THR A 61 11.44 7.24 -18.66
C THR A 61 12.75 8.00 -18.81
N ILE A 62 13.65 7.90 -17.83
CA ILE A 62 15.02 8.45 -17.89
C ILE A 62 15.98 7.33 -17.51
N SER A 63 16.93 7.03 -18.39
CA SER A 63 17.98 6.02 -18.16
C SER A 63 17.40 4.66 -17.71
N GLY A 64 16.29 4.23 -18.32
CA GLY A 64 15.63 2.97 -18.00
C GLY A 64 14.82 2.97 -16.69
N LYS A 65 14.60 4.13 -16.06
CA LYS A 65 13.78 4.28 -14.84
C LYS A 65 12.50 5.06 -15.13
N PHE A 66 11.45 4.74 -14.38
CA PHE A 66 10.19 5.49 -14.42
C PHE A 66 10.38 6.92 -13.90
N ASN A 67 9.83 7.93 -14.58
CA ASN A 67 9.87 9.32 -14.13
C ASN A 67 8.47 9.82 -13.80
N ALA A 68 8.12 9.80 -12.51
CA ALA A 68 6.84 10.26 -11.99
C ALA A 68 6.55 11.74 -12.30
N SER A 69 7.57 12.61 -12.29
CA SER A 69 7.40 14.06 -12.55
C SER A 69 6.97 14.32 -14.00
N LYS A 70 7.73 13.79 -14.97
CA LYS A 70 7.39 13.89 -16.39
C LYS A 70 6.03 13.25 -16.71
N CYS A 71 5.73 12.13 -16.05
CA CYS A 71 4.46 11.46 -16.21
C CYS A 71 3.30 12.37 -15.75
N ARG A 72 3.40 12.98 -14.56
CA ARG A 72 2.40 13.94 -14.06
C ARG A 72 2.23 15.15 -14.98
N GLU A 73 3.32 15.65 -15.54
CA GLU A 73 3.30 16.82 -16.43
C GLU A 73 2.64 16.54 -17.79
N HIS A 74 2.96 15.41 -18.43
CA HIS A 74 2.61 15.20 -19.84
C HIS A 74 1.47 14.20 -20.07
N LEU A 75 1.30 13.21 -19.19
CA LEU A 75 0.28 12.17 -19.35
C LEU A 75 -1.16 12.72 -19.35
N PRO A 76 -1.54 13.78 -18.62
CA PRO A 76 -2.89 14.35 -18.72
C PRO A 76 -3.26 14.80 -20.14
N ASN A 77 -2.30 15.36 -20.88
CA ASN A 77 -2.51 15.77 -22.27
C ASN A 77 -2.68 14.57 -23.21
N ASP A 78 -1.96 13.48 -22.94
CA ASP A 78 -2.11 12.24 -23.71
C ASP A 78 -3.48 11.60 -23.43
N VAL A 79 -3.94 11.59 -22.18
CA VAL A 79 -5.29 11.15 -21.80
C VAL A 79 -6.36 11.96 -22.53
N LYS A 80 -6.23 13.29 -22.57
CA LYS A 80 -7.16 14.17 -23.33
C LYS A 80 -7.19 13.83 -24.83
N THR A 81 -6.03 13.50 -25.41
CA THR A 81 -5.92 13.10 -26.81
C THR A 81 -6.57 11.74 -27.06
N LEU A 82 -6.38 10.77 -26.16
CA LEU A 82 -7.04 9.47 -26.23
C LEU A 82 -8.56 9.57 -26.04
N LEU A 83 -9.04 10.42 -25.15
CA LEU A 83 -10.48 10.69 -24.98
C LEU A 83 -11.09 11.26 -26.27
N SER A 84 -10.42 12.22 -26.90
CA SER A 84 -10.86 12.77 -28.19
C SER A 84 -10.88 11.71 -29.28
N THR A 85 -9.85 10.86 -29.30
CA THR A 85 -9.75 9.71 -30.23
C THR A 85 -10.89 8.72 -30.01
N LYS A 86 -11.20 8.37 -28.76
CA LYS A 86 -12.31 7.49 -28.39
C LYS A 86 -13.64 8.05 -28.91
N VAL A 87 -13.91 9.33 -28.65
CA VAL A 87 -15.16 9.99 -29.09
C VAL A 87 -15.30 9.97 -30.61
N ASN A 88 -14.20 10.15 -31.35
CA ASN A 88 -14.21 10.07 -32.82
C ASN A 88 -14.52 8.66 -33.31
N LEU A 89 -13.88 7.65 -32.71
CA LEU A 89 -14.12 6.25 -33.04
C LEU A 89 -15.58 5.86 -32.77
N GLU A 90 -16.15 6.26 -31.62
CA GLU A 90 -17.54 5.96 -31.27
C GLU A 90 -18.58 6.59 -32.22
N LYS A 91 -18.25 7.72 -32.86
CA LYS A 91 -19.12 8.36 -33.86
C LYS A 91 -19.13 7.62 -35.20
N TYR A 92 -18.10 6.80 -35.47
CA TYR A 92 -17.99 6.11 -36.76
C TYR A 92 -18.96 4.93 -36.84
N LYS A 93 -19.86 4.96 -37.83
CA LYS A 93 -20.76 3.84 -38.11
C LYS A 93 -20.04 2.77 -38.93
N CYS A 94 -19.68 1.68 -38.26
CA CYS A 94 -19.00 0.55 -38.88
C CYS A 94 -19.99 -0.39 -39.60
N ASN A 95 -19.57 -0.96 -40.73
CA ASN A 95 -20.28 -2.09 -41.36
C ASN A 95 -20.22 -3.31 -40.41
N GLU A 96 -21.29 -4.09 -40.31
CA GLU A 96 -21.39 -5.29 -39.46
C GLU A 96 -20.18 -6.22 -39.57
N LYS A 97 -19.63 -6.38 -40.78
CA LYS A 97 -18.43 -7.19 -41.04
C LYS A 97 -17.19 -6.79 -40.22
N TYR A 98 -17.07 -5.52 -39.83
CA TYR A 98 -15.90 -4.97 -39.13
C TYR A 98 -16.23 -4.49 -37.70
N LYS A 99 -17.47 -4.70 -37.25
CA LYS A 99 -17.99 -4.20 -35.98
C LYS A 99 -17.21 -4.73 -34.79
N ASP A 100 -16.88 -6.01 -34.75
CA ASP A 100 -16.11 -6.60 -33.65
C ASP A 100 -14.68 -6.05 -33.57
N MET A 101 -14.02 -5.90 -34.72
CA MET A 101 -12.70 -5.27 -34.80
C MET A 101 -12.75 -3.82 -34.32
N HIS A 102 -13.76 -3.07 -34.74
CA HIS A 102 -13.97 -1.68 -34.32
C HIS A 102 -14.26 -1.57 -32.80
N ASN A 103 -15.13 -2.44 -32.28
CA ASN A 103 -15.43 -2.54 -30.86
C ASN A 103 -14.19 -2.89 -30.03
N ASN A 104 -13.32 -3.79 -30.52
CA ASN A 104 -12.05 -4.08 -29.86
C ASN A 104 -11.16 -2.84 -29.81
N LEU A 105 -11.08 -2.03 -30.87
CA LEU A 105 -10.33 -0.78 -30.84
C LEU A 105 -10.87 0.20 -29.78
N ILE A 106 -12.19 0.40 -29.71
CA ILE A 106 -12.82 1.26 -28.70
C ILE A 106 -12.53 0.75 -27.28
N LYS A 107 -12.66 -0.56 -27.04
CA LYS A 107 -12.35 -1.19 -25.75
C LYS A 107 -10.89 -1.02 -25.37
N ALA A 108 -9.98 -1.14 -26.34
CA ALA A 108 -8.55 -0.97 -26.12
C ALA A 108 -8.22 0.47 -25.72
N VAL A 109 -8.70 1.47 -26.47
CA VAL A 109 -8.48 2.89 -26.16
C VAL A 109 -9.08 3.26 -24.81
N THR A 110 -10.30 2.79 -24.53
CA THR A 110 -10.95 3.00 -23.22
C THR A 110 -10.13 2.42 -22.08
N SER A 111 -9.62 1.20 -22.24
CA SER A 111 -8.77 0.58 -21.22
C SER A 111 -7.42 1.29 -21.07
N ASN A 112 -6.85 1.82 -22.18
CA ASN A 112 -5.62 2.61 -22.14
C ASN A 112 -5.82 3.92 -21.35
N ILE A 113 -6.94 4.62 -21.59
CA ILE A 113 -7.33 5.81 -20.81
C ILE A 113 -7.40 5.47 -19.33
N TYR A 114 -8.13 4.42 -18.96
CA TYR A 114 -8.24 4.01 -17.56
C TYR A 114 -6.90 3.59 -16.95
N THR A 115 -6.01 2.96 -17.73
CA THR A 115 -4.65 2.66 -17.28
C THR A 115 -3.91 3.94 -16.89
N TYR A 116 -3.96 4.97 -17.72
CA TYR A 116 -3.28 6.24 -17.47
C TYR A 116 -3.94 7.06 -16.37
N GLU A 117 -5.27 7.05 -16.26
CA GLU A 117 -5.99 7.72 -15.18
C GLU A 117 -5.68 7.08 -13.82
N GLN A 118 -5.62 5.74 -13.74
CA GLN A 118 -5.21 5.06 -12.51
C GLN A 118 -3.76 5.37 -12.15
N LEU A 119 -2.87 5.41 -13.14
CA LEU A 119 -1.48 5.84 -12.91
C LEU A 119 -1.43 7.26 -12.36
N LEU A 120 -2.13 8.22 -12.97
CA LEU A 120 -2.18 9.60 -12.47
C LEU A 120 -2.75 9.71 -11.06
N ALA A 121 -3.81 8.96 -10.74
CA ALA A 121 -4.38 8.92 -9.40
C ALA A 121 -3.35 8.48 -8.35
N ILE A 122 -2.57 7.43 -8.66
CA ILE A 122 -1.49 6.95 -7.79
C ILE A 122 -0.38 7.99 -7.67
N LEU A 123 0.05 8.62 -8.76
CA LEU A 123 1.13 9.61 -8.74
C LEU A 123 0.77 10.91 -8.00
N ASN A 124 -0.52 11.25 -7.98
CA ASN A 124 -1.02 12.44 -7.29
C ASN A 124 -1.26 12.19 -5.81
N SER A 125 -1.50 10.93 -5.41
CA SER A 125 -1.71 10.53 -4.02
C SER A 125 -0.92 9.24 -3.68
N PRO A 126 0.42 9.29 -3.71
CA PRO A 126 1.26 8.09 -3.58
C PRO A 126 1.23 7.46 -2.18
N GLU A 127 0.76 8.18 -1.17
CA GLU A 127 0.61 7.72 0.21
C GLU A 127 -0.85 7.37 0.57
N SER A 128 -1.74 7.32 -0.42
CA SER A 128 -3.14 6.97 -0.17
C SER A 128 -3.26 5.51 0.28
N GLN A 129 -4.16 5.26 1.24
CA GLN A 129 -4.54 3.91 1.65
C GLN A 129 -5.14 3.09 0.47
N ASP A 130 -5.64 3.77 -0.56
CA ASP A 130 -6.22 3.14 -1.76
C ASP A 130 -5.20 2.76 -2.84
N VAL A 131 -3.89 2.97 -2.63
CA VAL A 131 -2.85 2.67 -3.64
C VAL A 131 -2.93 1.21 -4.14
N ASN A 132 -3.21 0.25 -3.26
CA ASN A 132 -3.36 -1.17 -3.64
C ASN A 132 -4.56 -1.42 -4.56
N LYS A 133 -5.67 -0.74 -4.30
CA LYS A 133 -6.90 -0.84 -5.10
C LYS A 133 -6.72 -0.18 -6.46
N ALA A 134 -6.08 1.00 -6.48
CA ALA A 134 -5.71 1.69 -7.70
C ALA A 134 -4.70 0.87 -8.53
N PHE A 135 -3.73 0.22 -7.88
CA PHE A 135 -2.76 -0.65 -8.56
C PHE A 135 -3.41 -1.87 -9.20
N SER A 136 -4.33 -2.52 -8.49
CA SER A 136 -5.11 -3.65 -9.03
C SER A 136 -5.91 -3.24 -10.27
N SER A 137 -6.53 -2.06 -10.21
CA SER A 137 -7.25 -1.47 -11.34
C SER A 137 -6.32 -1.14 -12.51
N PHE A 138 -5.15 -0.56 -12.24
CA PHE A 138 -4.10 -0.29 -13.22
C PHE A 138 -3.67 -1.57 -13.95
N LYS A 139 -3.36 -2.66 -13.23
CA LYS A 139 -2.97 -3.95 -13.84
C LYS A 139 -4.05 -4.49 -14.76
N LYS A 140 -5.30 -4.50 -14.29
CA LYS A 140 -6.47 -4.95 -15.07
C LYS A 140 -6.64 -4.16 -16.35
N TYR A 141 -6.63 -2.83 -16.28
CA TYR A 141 -6.82 -1.98 -17.45
C TYR A 141 -5.65 -2.06 -18.44
N LYS A 142 -4.43 -2.18 -17.93
CA LYS A 142 -3.22 -2.42 -18.75
C LYS A 142 -3.37 -3.69 -19.58
N GLU A 143 -3.69 -4.81 -18.94
CA GLU A 143 -3.86 -6.10 -19.60
C GLU A 143 -5.00 -6.08 -20.61
N HIS A 144 -6.13 -5.47 -20.26
CA HIS A 144 -7.26 -5.29 -21.18
C HIS A 144 -6.87 -4.45 -22.40
N SER A 145 -6.13 -3.35 -22.19
CA SER A 145 -5.67 -2.49 -23.29
C SER A 145 -4.81 -3.27 -24.28
N ILE A 146 -3.82 -4.01 -23.79
CA ILE A 146 -2.92 -4.82 -24.63
C ILE A 146 -3.72 -5.88 -25.39
N LYS A 147 -4.53 -6.66 -24.67
CA LYS A 147 -5.36 -7.72 -25.24
C LYS A 147 -6.26 -7.21 -26.37
N PHE A 148 -6.95 -6.10 -26.17
CA PHE A 148 -7.87 -5.57 -27.18
C PHE A 148 -7.14 -4.92 -28.37
N TYR A 149 -5.96 -4.31 -28.16
CA TYR A 149 -5.11 -3.87 -29.27
C TYR A 149 -4.60 -5.05 -30.11
N GLU A 150 -4.23 -6.17 -29.48
CA GLU A 150 -3.83 -7.39 -30.19
C GLU A 150 -4.98 -7.98 -31.00
N LEU A 151 -6.19 -8.05 -30.42
CA LEU A 151 -7.39 -8.49 -31.15
C LEU A 151 -7.70 -7.59 -32.35
N PHE A 152 -7.54 -6.26 -32.22
CA PHE A 152 -7.65 -5.34 -33.35
C PHE A 152 -6.59 -5.63 -34.42
N ASN A 153 -5.32 -5.78 -34.03
CA ASN A 153 -4.20 -6.03 -34.93
C ASN A 153 -4.30 -7.37 -35.68
N ASN A 154 -4.79 -8.41 -35.02
CA ASN A 154 -4.98 -9.73 -35.63
C ASN A 154 -6.07 -9.70 -36.70
N ASN A 155 -7.11 -8.90 -36.48
CA ASN A 155 -8.22 -8.73 -37.41
C ASN A 155 -7.96 -7.64 -38.47
N ASN A 156 -6.94 -6.78 -38.30
CA ASN A 156 -6.57 -5.72 -39.23
C ASN A 156 -5.12 -5.83 -39.73
N ARG A 157 -4.94 -6.40 -40.92
CA ARG A 157 -3.60 -6.56 -41.52
C ARG A 157 -3.00 -5.26 -42.06
N ARG A 158 -3.82 -4.25 -42.36
CA ARG A 158 -3.40 -3.03 -43.10
C ARG A 158 -3.17 -1.82 -42.21
N LEU A 159 -3.81 -1.78 -41.04
CA LEU A 159 -3.68 -0.68 -40.08
C LEU A 159 -3.54 -1.28 -38.68
N LYS A 160 -2.40 -1.01 -38.01
CA LYS A 160 -2.05 -1.63 -36.74
C LYS A 160 -1.75 -0.61 -35.66
N ILE A 161 -2.06 -0.99 -34.43
CA ILE A 161 -1.59 -0.34 -33.21
C ILE A 161 -0.19 -0.85 -32.90
N ASN A 162 0.73 0.08 -32.67
CA ASN A 162 2.10 -0.20 -32.34
C ASN A 162 2.23 -0.53 -30.85
N LEU A 163 2.51 -1.80 -30.55
CA LEU A 163 2.84 -2.31 -29.22
C LEU A 163 4.35 -2.56 -29.16
N ASN A 164 5.15 -1.53 -29.43
CA ASN A 164 6.61 -1.67 -29.45
C ASN A 164 7.18 -1.93 -28.05
N LYS A 165 8.46 -2.34 -28.03
CA LYS A 165 9.20 -2.57 -26.79
C LYS A 165 9.23 -1.35 -25.88
N ASP A 166 9.24 -0.14 -26.44
CA ASP A 166 9.29 1.09 -25.64
C ASP A 166 7.97 1.32 -24.88
N PHE A 167 6.82 1.12 -25.53
CA PHE A 167 5.50 1.20 -24.90
C PHE A 167 5.35 0.15 -23.79
N LEU A 168 5.68 -1.11 -24.10
CA LEU A 168 5.60 -2.21 -23.13
C LEU A 168 6.59 -2.01 -21.98
N GLY A 169 7.79 -1.53 -22.28
CA GLY A 169 8.82 -1.17 -21.30
C GLY A 169 8.35 -0.09 -20.35
N TYR A 170 7.74 0.98 -20.86
CA TYR A 170 7.12 2.02 -20.03
C TYR A 170 6.06 1.45 -19.09
N LEU A 171 5.15 0.60 -19.58
CA LEU A 171 4.12 -0.01 -18.75
C LEU A 171 4.69 -0.93 -17.66
N ASN A 172 5.76 -1.67 -17.97
CA ASN A 172 6.46 -2.52 -17.00
C ASN A 172 7.18 -1.69 -15.94
N LEU A 173 7.88 -0.62 -16.33
CA LEU A 173 8.51 0.31 -15.39
C LEU A 173 7.49 1.01 -14.50
N SER A 174 6.34 1.40 -15.06
CA SER A 174 5.22 1.96 -14.28
C SER A 174 4.67 0.94 -13.28
N THR A 175 4.55 -0.32 -13.69
CA THR A 175 4.10 -1.42 -12.81
C THR A 175 5.04 -1.59 -11.62
N ALA A 176 6.36 -1.66 -11.88
CA ALA A 176 7.37 -1.83 -10.84
C ALA A 176 7.41 -0.66 -9.86
N TYR A 177 7.28 0.58 -10.37
CA TYR A 177 7.24 1.78 -9.54
C TYR A 177 6.01 1.79 -8.61
N ILE A 178 4.82 1.45 -9.13
CA ILE A 178 3.61 1.38 -8.29
C ILE A 178 3.72 0.26 -7.26
N GLU A 179 4.32 -0.88 -7.62
CA GLU A 179 4.54 -2.00 -6.70
C GLU A 179 5.44 -1.62 -5.53
N GLU A 180 6.50 -0.85 -5.78
CA GLU A 180 7.35 -0.28 -4.74
C GLU A 180 6.55 0.61 -3.78
N LEU A 181 5.72 1.52 -4.31
CA LEU A 181 4.84 2.36 -3.49
C LEU A 181 3.85 1.53 -2.64
N ALA A 182 3.25 0.50 -3.24
CA ALA A 182 2.32 -0.39 -2.54
C ALA A 182 3.00 -1.15 -1.39
N ASN A 183 4.25 -1.60 -1.59
CA ASN A 183 5.04 -2.27 -0.56
C ASN A 183 5.42 -1.31 0.57
N LEU A 184 5.87 -0.08 0.24
CA LEU A 184 6.18 0.94 1.23
C LEU A 184 4.96 1.30 2.11
N GLN A 185 3.78 1.38 1.50
CA GLN A 185 2.55 1.61 2.26
C GLN A 185 2.23 0.44 3.19
N LYS A 186 2.36 -0.80 2.71
CA LYS A 186 2.14 -1.99 3.52
C LYS A 186 3.09 -2.05 4.72
N ASP A 187 4.37 -1.72 4.52
CA ASP A 187 5.35 -1.67 5.58
C ASP A 187 5.02 -0.59 6.61
N ARG A 188 4.52 0.57 6.16
CA ARG A 188 4.02 1.65 7.02
C ARG A 188 2.82 1.19 7.85
N ASP A 189 1.86 0.53 7.24
CA ASP A 189 0.65 0.02 7.92
C ASP A 189 0.99 -1.03 8.98
N ILE A 190 1.93 -1.95 8.67
CA ILE A 190 2.43 -2.95 9.62
C ILE A 190 3.08 -2.26 10.82
N LYS A 191 3.98 -1.31 10.57
CA LYS A 191 4.64 -0.55 11.65
C LYS A 191 3.62 0.20 12.51
N MET A 192 2.64 0.84 11.90
CA MET A 192 1.59 1.56 12.62
C MET A 192 0.74 0.61 13.50
N SER A 193 0.42 -0.58 12.99
CA SER A 193 -0.28 -1.60 13.78
C SER A 193 0.55 -2.05 14.98
N GLN A 194 1.84 -2.30 14.79
CA GLN A 194 2.75 -2.66 15.88
C GLN A 194 2.83 -1.56 16.96
N TYR A 195 2.88 -0.30 16.55
CA TYR A 195 2.86 0.83 17.48
C TYR A 195 1.54 0.95 18.23
N LYS A 196 0.41 0.72 17.57
CA LYS A 196 -0.91 0.74 18.21
C LYS A 196 -1.02 -0.33 19.29
N ASP A 197 -0.60 -1.56 18.99
CA ASP A 197 -0.60 -2.67 19.94
C ASP A 197 0.33 -2.39 21.12
N TYR A 198 1.53 -1.87 20.83
CA TYR A 198 2.49 -1.44 21.85
C TYR A 198 1.92 -0.38 22.79
N PHE A 199 1.35 0.70 22.26
CA PHE A 199 0.76 1.76 23.08
C PHE A 199 -0.42 1.27 23.91
N TYR A 200 -1.25 0.39 23.35
CA TYR A 200 -2.33 -0.22 24.11
C TYR A 200 -1.81 -1.03 25.30
N SER A 201 -0.77 -1.84 25.11
CA SER A 201 -0.14 -2.60 26.19
C SER A 201 0.51 -1.71 27.25
N ILE A 202 1.20 -0.64 26.85
CA ILE A 202 1.80 0.31 27.79
C ILE A 202 0.74 1.09 28.56
N ASP A 203 -0.33 1.55 27.90
CA ASP A 203 -1.45 2.25 28.56
C ASP A 203 -2.13 1.34 29.60
N TYR A 204 -2.29 0.04 29.30
CA TYR A 204 -2.80 -0.95 30.25
C TYR A 204 -1.88 -1.09 31.47
N VAL A 205 -0.59 -1.35 31.25
CA VAL A 205 0.39 -1.48 32.35
C VAL A 205 0.46 -0.20 33.19
N LEU A 206 0.43 0.97 32.55
CA LEU A 206 0.47 2.24 33.24
C LEU A 206 -0.74 2.41 34.17
N SER A 207 -1.93 2.06 33.69
CA SER A 207 -3.16 2.12 34.49
C SER A 207 -3.07 1.19 35.70
N SER A 208 -2.65 -0.07 35.49
CA SER A 208 -2.44 -1.03 36.58
C SER A 208 -1.36 -0.59 37.55
N PHE A 209 -0.27 0.03 37.06
CA PHE A 209 0.79 0.55 37.92
C PHE A 209 0.27 1.68 38.82
N LEU A 210 -0.58 2.56 38.32
CA LEU A 210 -1.16 3.65 39.13
C LEU A 210 -2.05 3.12 40.27
N GLU A 211 -2.69 1.97 40.10
CA GLU A 211 -3.48 1.31 41.15
C GLU A 211 -2.59 0.63 42.20
N VAL A 212 -1.49 0.02 41.76
CA VAL A 212 -0.54 -0.69 42.64
C VAL A 212 0.43 0.28 43.33
N ARG A 213 0.74 1.42 42.72
CA ARG A 213 1.71 2.38 43.26
C ARG A 213 1.14 3.13 44.46
N LYS A 214 1.62 2.77 45.65
CA LYS A 214 1.26 3.38 46.93
C LYS A 214 2.48 4.03 47.57
N ASP A 215 2.27 5.18 48.18
CA ASP A 215 3.24 5.78 49.09
C ASP A 215 2.95 5.29 50.51
N PHE A 216 3.65 4.23 50.93
CA PHE A 216 3.56 3.72 52.29
C PHE A 216 4.22 4.65 53.32
N SER A 217 4.98 5.68 52.93
CA SER A 217 5.60 6.62 53.88
C SER A 217 4.56 7.36 54.72
N TYR A 218 3.33 7.49 54.22
CA TYR A 218 2.18 7.99 54.96
C TYR A 218 1.93 7.25 56.29
N TYR A 219 2.29 5.97 56.39
CA TYR A 219 2.08 5.16 57.58
C TYR A 219 3.12 5.40 58.68
N LYS A 220 4.24 6.08 58.41
CA LYS A 220 5.33 6.28 59.38
C LYS A 220 4.85 6.91 60.69
N GLY A 221 4.11 8.02 60.61
CA GLY A 221 3.58 8.69 61.79
C GLY A 221 2.56 7.85 62.55
N LYS A 222 1.85 6.94 61.87
CA LYS A 222 0.91 6.01 62.52
C LYS A 222 1.63 4.90 63.27
N ILE A 223 2.74 4.41 62.70
CA ILE A 223 3.63 3.41 63.31
C ILE A 223 4.29 4.00 64.57
N GLU A 224 4.87 5.20 64.47
CA GLU A 224 5.52 5.90 65.60
C GLU A 224 4.58 6.11 66.79
N ASN A 225 3.31 6.41 66.51
CA ASN A 225 2.28 6.63 67.52
C ASN A 225 1.56 5.34 67.97
N GLY A 226 1.88 4.18 67.39
CA GLY A 226 1.26 2.90 67.73
C GLY A 226 -0.23 2.80 67.37
N THR A 227 -0.66 3.51 66.33
CA THR A 227 -2.08 3.64 65.94
C THR A 227 -2.49 2.73 64.78
N ILE A 228 -1.59 1.86 64.32
CA ILE A 228 -1.81 0.91 63.23
C ILE A 228 -1.30 -0.47 63.62
N ASP A 229 -1.98 -1.52 63.14
CA ASP A 229 -1.49 -2.89 63.25
C ASP A 229 -0.38 -3.13 62.20
N ILE A 230 0.83 -3.41 62.69
CA ILE A 230 2.00 -3.70 61.84
C ILE A 230 1.76 -4.96 60.99
N ASN A 231 1.07 -5.97 61.50
CA ASN A 231 0.81 -7.21 60.75
C ASN A 231 -0.15 -6.96 59.58
N GLU A 232 -1.16 -6.11 59.79
CA GLU A 232 -2.08 -5.71 58.73
C GLU A 232 -1.35 -4.95 57.62
N LEU A 233 -0.47 -4.01 57.99
CA LEU A 233 0.35 -3.26 57.03
C LEU A 233 1.33 -4.17 56.26
N LEU A 234 1.97 -5.12 56.92
CA LEU A 234 2.85 -6.11 56.26
C LEU A 234 2.07 -7.00 55.29
N ASN A 235 0.83 -7.37 55.63
CA ASN A 235 -0.06 -8.10 54.71
C ASN A 235 -0.44 -7.24 53.49
N GLU A 236 -0.73 -5.95 53.68
CA GLU A 236 -1.00 -5.02 52.57
C GLU A 236 0.21 -4.89 51.64
N ILE A 237 1.41 -4.74 52.22
CA ILE A 237 2.68 -4.72 51.48
C ILE A 237 2.89 -6.02 50.69
N SER A 238 2.62 -7.17 51.31
CA SER A 238 2.75 -8.48 50.65
C SER A 238 1.81 -8.63 49.45
N THR A 239 0.54 -8.23 49.59
CA THR A 239 -0.41 -8.17 48.47
C THR A 239 0.10 -7.25 47.36
N ASN A 240 0.57 -6.05 47.73
CA ASN A 240 1.09 -5.08 46.76
C ASN A 240 2.30 -5.62 45.98
N LYS A 241 3.21 -6.34 46.65
CA LYS A 241 4.33 -7.02 45.99
C LYS A 241 3.86 -8.06 44.97
N LYS A 242 2.83 -8.83 45.29
CA LYS A 242 2.27 -9.83 44.38
C LYS A 242 1.69 -9.17 43.13
N GLU A 243 0.87 -8.14 43.30
CA GLU A 243 0.30 -7.36 42.20
C GLU A 243 1.41 -6.74 41.31
N LEU A 244 2.48 -6.26 41.93
CA LEU A 244 3.64 -5.71 41.22
C LEU A 244 4.42 -6.77 40.43
N GLN A 245 4.53 -8.00 40.94
CA GLN A 245 5.14 -9.11 40.20
C GLN A 245 4.29 -9.53 39.00
N ASP A 246 2.96 -9.61 39.18
CA ASP A 246 2.04 -9.88 38.07
C ASP A 246 2.16 -8.80 36.98
N LEU A 247 2.29 -7.54 37.39
CA LEU A 247 2.53 -6.43 36.47
C LEU A 247 3.87 -6.53 35.72
N LYS A 248 4.96 -6.96 36.37
CA LYS A 248 6.24 -7.22 35.70
C LYS A 248 6.14 -8.33 34.67
N ILE A 249 5.37 -9.37 34.98
CA ILE A 249 5.10 -10.46 34.03
C ILE A 249 4.38 -9.90 32.81
N ASP A 250 3.40 -9.02 32.98
CA ASP A 250 2.69 -8.38 31.87
C ASP A 250 3.59 -7.46 31.04
N VAL A 251 4.47 -6.68 31.68
CA VAL A 251 5.49 -5.88 30.97
C VAL A 251 6.39 -6.78 30.11
N SER A 252 6.83 -7.92 30.63
CA SER A 252 7.74 -8.81 29.89
C SER A 252 7.14 -9.42 28.61
N LYS A 253 5.80 -9.40 28.47
CA LYS A 253 5.08 -9.90 27.30
C LYS A 253 4.89 -8.84 26.21
N ILE A 254 5.24 -7.58 26.48
CA ILE A 254 5.03 -6.48 25.53
C ILE A 254 5.96 -6.65 24.34
N SER A 255 5.39 -6.63 23.13
CA SER A 255 6.18 -6.55 21.90
C SER A 255 6.64 -5.10 21.69
N VAL A 256 7.95 -4.88 21.66
CA VAL A 256 8.53 -3.53 21.66
C VAL A 256 9.03 -3.15 20.27
N PRO A 257 8.50 -2.09 19.63
CA PRO A 257 9.06 -1.56 18.39
C PRO A 257 10.40 -0.86 18.65
N SER A 258 11.23 -0.70 17.62
CA SER A 258 12.60 -0.18 17.75
C SER A 258 12.69 1.14 18.52
N ASP A 259 11.77 2.07 18.24
CA ASP A 259 11.81 3.42 18.84
C ASP A 259 11.20 3.43 20.25
N GLY A 260 10.51 2.34 20.64
CA GLY A 260 9.91 2.12 21.95
C GLY A 260 10.85 1.50 22.99
N ILE A 261 12.07 1.08 22.61
CA ILE A 261 13.01 0.39 23.51
C ILE A 261 13.32 1.23 24.77
N ASN A 262 13.63 2.50 24.61
CA ASN A 262 13.94 3.37 25.75
C ASN A 262 12.74 3.56 26.68
N CYS A 263 11.54 3.67 26.11
CA CYS A 263 10.29 3.76 26.86
C CYS A 263 10.07 2.49 27.70
N TYR A 264 10.27 1.32 27.10
CA TYR A 264 10.20 0.03 27.78
C TYR A 264 11.23 -0.11 28.91
N ILE A 265 12.48 0.32 28.68
CA ILE A 265 13.54 0.28 29.68
C ILE A 265 13.19 1.16 30.88
N LEU A 266 12.72 2.40 30.65
CA LEU A 266 12.35 3.31 31.72
C LEU A 266 11.15 2.79 32.53
N LEU A 267 10.15 2.21 31.87
CA LEU A 267 9.02 1.59 32.56
C LEU A 267 9.47 0.41 33.43
N SER A 268 10.27 -0.50 32.86
CA SER A 268 10.80 -1.65 33.60
C SER A 268 11.62 -1.20 34.82
N LYS A 269 12.45 -0.17 34.63
CA LYS A 269 13.25 0.42 35.70
C LYS A 269 12.38 1.06 36.78
N ALA A 270 11.31 1.78 36.41
CA ALA A 270 10.38 2.36 37.40
C ALA A 270 9.72 1.28 38.27
N LEU A 271 9.37 0.13 37.69
CA LEU A 271 8.85 -1.02 38.44
C LEU A 271 9.91 -1.61 39.38
N ASP A 272 11.15 -1.76 38.93
CA ASP A 272 12.27 -2.26 39.75
C ASP A 272 12.64 -1.31 40.89
N ASP A 273 12.62 0.00 40.62
CA ASP A 273 12.83 1.04 41.62
C ASP A 273 11.69 1.01 42.66
N TYR A 274 10.44 0.74 42.24
CA TYR A 274 9.31 0.57 43.17
C TYR A 274 9.43 -0.70 44.01
N ILE A 275 9.87 -1.83 43.45
CA ILE A 275 10.19 -3.04 44.23
C ILE A 275 11.24 -2.72 45.30
N SER A 276 12.30 -2.01 44.92
CA SER A 276 13.37 -1.61 45.84
C SER A 276 12.86 -0.72 46.96
N TYR A 277 11.92 0.19 46.65
CA TYR A 277 11.22 0.98 47.65
C TYR A 277 10.43 0.11 48.63
N ILE A 278 9.56 -0.77 48.13
CA ILE A 278 8.71 -1.61 48.98
C ILE A 278 9.58 -2.48 49.91
N HIS A 279 10.66 -3.08 49.36
CA HIS A 279 11.58 -3.90 50.14
C HIS A 279 12.25 -3.10 51.27
N SER A 280 12.77 -1.91 50.98
CA SER A 280 13.38 -1.07 52.02
C SER A 280 12.35 -0.64 53.06
N PHE A 281 11.12 -0.30 52.65
CA PHE A 281 10.09 0.12 53.58
C PHE A 281 9.65 -1.01 54.52
N GLU A 282 9.51 -2.24 54.01
CA GLU A 282 9.20 -3.43 54.81
C GLU A 282 10.32 -3.75 55.84
N GLU A 283 11.59 -3.62 55.43
CA GLU A 283 12.71 -3.73 56.36
C GLU A 283 12.67 -2.67 57.47
N ASP A 284 12.36 -1.42 57.10
CA ASP A 284 12.31 -0.31 58.04
C ASP A 284 11.20 -0.50 59.07
N ILE A 285 10.02 -0.97 58.64
CA ILE A 285 8.93 -1.37 59.55
C ILE A 285 9.39 -2.48 60.50
N SER A 286 10.00 -3.53 59.96
CA SER A 286 10.46 -4.69 60.74
C SER A 286 11.48 -4.28 61.81
N LYS A 287 12.40 -3.36 61.48
CA LYS A 287 13.38 -2.79 62.43
C LYS A 287 12.71 -1.86 63.45
N SER A 288 11.69 -1.10 63.04
CA SER A 288 10.97 -0.19 63.93
C SER A 288 10.19 -0.92 65.04
N ALA A 289 9.69 -2.13 64.76
CA ALA A 289 8.95 -2.96 65.71
C ALA A 289 9.77 -3.40 66.93
N ILE A 290 11.10 -3.41 66.83
CA ILE A 290 12.05 -3.88 67.85
C ILE A 290 12.97 -2.76 68.38
N SER A 291 12.85 -1.53 67.88
CA SER A 291 13.75 -0.42 68.22
C SER A 291 13.16 0.54 69.27
N PRO A 292 13.99 1.13 70.16
CA PRO A 292 13.56 2.20 71.06
C PRO A 292 13.04 3.43 70.27
N LYS A 293 11.95 4.06 70.74
CA LYS A 293 11.27 5.20 70.09
C LYS A 293 12.18 6.36 69.66
N SER A 294 13.37 6.53 70.27
CA SER A 294 14.30 7.64 70.02
C SER A 294 15.15 7.53 68.74
N THR A 295 15.04 6.44 67.96
CA THR A 295 15.89 6.21 66.77
C THR A 295 15.10 6.07 65.45
N VAL A 296 13.77 6.21 65.49
CA VAL A 296 12.86 5.76 64.42
C VAL A 296 12.97 6.58 63.13
N SER A 297 13.21 7.89 63.20
CA SER A 297 13.25 8.76 62.02
C SER A 297 14.45 8.54 61.08
N LYS A 298 15.57 7.99 61.59
CA LYS A 298 16.74 7.63 60.75
C LYS A 298 16.55 6.32 59.98
N LEU A 299 15.63 5.46 60.43
CA LEU A 299 15.40 4.14 59.84
C LEU A 299 14.90 4.27 58.39
N TYR A 300 13.99 5.22 58.13
CA TYR A 300 13.30 5.33 56.84
C TYR A 300 14.05 6.08 55.73
N SER A 301 15.30 6.50 55.98
CA SER A 301 16.06 7.31 55.03
C SER A 301 16.30 6.62 53.68
N GLN A 302 16.50 5.29 53.69
CA GLN A 302 16.70 4.51 52.47
C GLN A 302 15.40 4.30 51.69
N SER A 303 14.29 3.98 52.36
CA SER A 303 12.99 3.85 51.70
C SER A 303 12.54 5.18 51.09
N ASP A 304 12.77 6.32 51.76
CA ASP A 304 12.50 7.64 51.19
C ASP A 304 13.29 7.93 49.92
N LEU A 305 14.59 7.61 49.94
CA LEU A 305 15.45 7.78 48.77
C LEU A 305 14.97 6.89 47.61
N ASN A 306 14.65 5.62 47.87
CA ASN A 306 14.17 4.70 46.85
C ASN A 306 12.82 5.15 46.26
N TYR A 307 11.90 5.67 47.08
CA TYR A 307 10.63 6.21 46.59
C TYR A 307 10.84 7.42 45.67
N LYS A 308 11.78 8.31 46.03
CA LYS A 308 12.16 9.45 45.20
C LYS A 308 12.74 9.00 43.86
N ILE A 309 13.70 8.07 43.87
CA ILE A 309 14.31 7.51 42.64
C ILE A 309 13.24 6.89 41.74
N MET A 310 12.32 6.12 42.31
CA MET A 310 11.19 5.54 41.58
C MET A 310 10.34 6.61 40.89
N ASN A 311 9.98 7.67 41.61
CA ASN A 311 9.19 8.76 41.04
C ASN A 311 9.94 9.51 39.93
N ASP A 312 11.25 9.75 40.10
CA ASP A 312 12.08 10.40 39.08
C ASP A 312 12.13 9.53 37.80
N THR A 313 12.42 8.23 37.93
CA THR A 313 12.42 7.29 36.80
C THR A 313 11.03 7.19 36.13
N TYR A 314 9.95 7.16 36.92
CA TYR A 314 8.58 7.14 36.40
C TYR A 314 8.25 8.42 35.61
N ASN A 315 8.65 9.58 36.10
CA ASN A 315 8.43 10.86 35.41
C ASN A 315 9.19 10.91 34.09
N ASP A 316 10.43 10.40 34.05
CA ASP A 316 11.20 10.25 32.81
C ASP A 316 10.51 9.32 31.82
N PHE A 317 9.96 8.19 32.29
CA PHE A 317 9.13 7.31 31.47
C PHE A 317 7.93 8.06 30.87
N ILE A 318 7.13 8.75 31.67
CA ILE A 318 5.93 9.46 31.20
C ILE A 318 6.28 10.51 30.13
N LYS A 319 7.36 11.25 30.35
CA LYS A 319 7.86 12.24 29.39
C LYS A 319 8.25 11.58 28.06
N TYR A 320 9.01 10.49 28.11
CA TYR A 320 9.43 9.79 26.90
C TYR A 320 8.25 9.15 26.17
N TYR A 321 7.34 8.51 26.91
CA TYR A 321 6.15 7.86 26.38
C TYR A 321 5.25 8.85 25.65
N SER A 322 5.00 10.02 26.24
CA SER A 322 4.18 11.07 25.65
C SER A 322 4.79 11.58 24.33
N ASN A 323 6.10 11.85 24.32
CA ASN A 323 6.82 12.28 23.12
C ASN A 323 6.77 11.23 22.00
N LEU A 324 6.93 9.95 22.35
CA LEU A 324 6.86 8.85 21.39
C LEU A 324 5.46 8.74 20.78
N LYS A 325 4.41 8.83 21.60
CA LYS A 325 3.01 8.78 21.16
C LYS A 325 2.64 9.94 20.23
N ASP A 326 3.26 11.10 20.40
CA ASP A 326 3.04 12.26 19.52
C ASP A 326 3.84 12.19 18.22
N THR A 327 5.01 11.54 18.22
CA THR A 327 5.87 11.41 17.03
C THR A 327 5.38 10.34 16.05
N VAL A 328 4.68 9.32 16.56
CA VAL A 328 4.23 8.15 15.80
C VAL A 328 2.82 8.32 15.20
N LYS A 329 2.12 9.42 15.52
CA LYS A 329 0.87 9.81 14.84
C LYS A 329 1.13 10.22 13.40
#